data_AF-A0AAE0SFE1-F1
#
_entry.id   AF-A0AAE0SFE1-F1
#
_cell.length_a   1.000
_cell.length_b   1.000
_cell.length_c   1.000
_cell.angle_alpha   90.00
_cell.angle_beta   90.00
_cell.angle_gamma   90.00
#
_symmetry.space_group_name_H-M   'P 1'
#
loop_
_entity.id
_entity.type
_entity.pdbx_description
1 polymer ?
#
loop_
_entity_poly.entity_id
_entity_poly.type
_entity_poly.pdbx_seq_one_letter_code
_entity_poly.pdbx_strand_id
1 'polypeptide(L)'
;MNQHIHIAAARARVYLESHVYNIFNVYDLAITSYTLARSGSSVGGVLFTRLDTMVVVEDDKKFWPSRPSHINERNPLTTPWFKFYEKSSPLDIEIAAYALLHYIGTRNIASGLPVLKWLTSQRNANGGFQSTQDTVLALQAMSEYGTLFSGDLDVLLDVTTYNFTHSNCTENRCIGPKVYRGIVPEVNITATGKGTALAQVHVSFSVEEEESNNAYNVSVNLIRETLRSVVVETCVRWTLPGISGMTVIEMGLPTGFKAAFDS
;
A
#
# COMPACT_ATOMS: atom_id res chain seq x y z
N MET A 1 -2.58 35.61 -12.72
CA MET A 1 -2.32 34.14 -12.71
C MET A 1 -3.30 33.40 -11.79
N ASN A 2 -3.59 33.86 -10.56
CA ASN A 2 -4.52 33.17 -9.63
C ASN A 2 -6.00 33.12 -10.05
N GLN A 3 -6.54 34.14 -10.73
CA GLN A 3 -7.98 34.18 -11.02
C GLN A 3 -8.44 33.06 -11.98
N HIS A 4 -7.61 32.71 -12.97
CA HIS A 4 -7.92 31.61 -13.89
C HIS A 4 -7.92 30.25 -13.18
N ILE A 5 -7.03 30.04 -12.21
CA ILE A 5 -6.96 28.82 -11.40
C ILE A 5 -8.22 28.66 -10.55
N HIS A 6 -8.68 29.73 -9.89
CA HIS A 6 -9.91 29.69 -9.10
C HIS A 6 -11.14 29.42 -9.96
N ILE A 7 -11.24 30.04 -11.14
CA ILE A 7 -12.35 29.79 -12.08
C ILE A 7 -12.32 28.34 -12.57
N ALA A 8 -11.15 27.81 -12.92
CA ALA A 8 -11.01 26.42 -13.35
C ALA A 8 -11.39 25.43 -12.24
N ALA A 9 -10.91 25.66 -11.00
CA ALA A 9 -11.24 24.84 -9.84
C ALA A 9 -12.74 24.89 -9.51
N ALA A 10 -13.38 26.06 -9.61
CA ALA A 10 -14.82 26.19 -9.39
C ALA A 10 -15.62 25.42 -10.45
N ARG A 11 -15.22 25.50 -11.73
CA ARG A 11 -15.85 24.72 -12.81
C ARG A 11 -15.68 23.21 -12.61
N ALA A 12 -14.49 22.77 -12.21
CA ALA A 12 -14.24 21.37 -11.89
C ALA A 12 -15.10 20.88 -10.72
N ARG A 13 -15.26 21.70 -9.66
CA ARG A 13 -16.14 21.39 -8.54
C ARG A 13 -17.59 21.19 -9.01
N VAL A 14 -18.13 22.12 -9.78
CA VAL A 14 -19.51 22.04 -10.32
C VAL A 14 -19.69 20.79 -11.19
N TYR A 15 -18.68 20.46 -12.00
CA TYR A 15 -18.69 19.23 -12.80
C TYR A 15 -18.80 18.00 -11.90
N LEU A 16 -17.94 17.86 -10.90
CA LEU A 16 -17.98 16.73 -9.96
C LEU A 16 -19.32 16.66 -9.22
N GLU A 17 -19.83 17.78 -8.72
CA GLU A 17 -21.12 17.87 -8.02
C GLU A 17 -22.28 17.37 -8.89
N SER A 18 -22.28 17.71 -10.19
CA SER A 18 -23.33 17.27 -11.13
C SER A 18 -23.29 15.77 -11.47
N HIS A 19 -22.20 15.06 -11.17
CA HIS A 19 -22.01 13.64 -11.50
C HIS A 19 -22.04 12.70 -10.29
N VAL A 20 -22.25 13.22 -9.07
CA VAL A 20 -22.23 12.46 -7.80
C VAL A 20 -23.10 11.20 -7.80
N TYR A 21 -24.24 11.22 -8.48
CA TYR A 21 -25.16 10.08 -8.54
C TYR A 21 -24.69 8.94 -9.43
N ASN A 22 -23.74 9.19 -10.33
CA ASN A 22 -23.24 8.22 -11.30
C ASN A 22 -21.91 7.58 -10.88
N ILE A 23 -21.42 7.89 -9.69
CA ILE A 23 -20.17 7.33 -9.15
C ILE A 23 -20.48 6.12 -8.29
N PHE A 24 -20.00 4.95 -8.73
CA PHE A 24 -20.19 3.66 -8.06
C PHE A 24 -18.87 2.95 -7.75
N ASN A 25 -17.80 3.26 -8.49
CA ASN A 25 -16.50 2.67 -8.25
C ASN A 25 -15.91 3.18 -6.92
N VAL A 26 -15.39 2.27 -6.10
CA VAL A 26 -14.84 2.57 -4.76
C VAL A 26 -13.72 3.62 -4.82
N TYR A 27 -12.84 3.51 -5.81
CA TYR A 27 -11.75 4.46 -6.01
C TYR A 27 -12.27 5.85 -6.37
N ASP A 28 -13.18 5.93 -7.34
CA ASP A 28 -13.76 7.19 -7.77
C ASP A 28 -14.54 7.88 -6.63
N LEU A 29 -15.25 7.10 -5.80
CA LEU A 29 -15.91 7.60 -4.60
C LEU A 29 -14.92 8.21 -3.61
N ALA A 30 -13.78 7.56 -3.37
CA ALA A 30 -12.78 8.01 -2.41
C ALA A 30 -12.09 9.31 -2.86
N ILE A 31 -11.54 9.35 -4.07
CA ILE A 31 -10.86 10.56 -4.57
C ILE A 31 -11.84 11.72 -4.72
N THR A 32 -13.06 11.47 -5.20
CA THR A 32 -14.06 12.54 -5.42
C THR A 32 -14.60 13.07 -4.09
N SER A 33 -14.86 12.20 -3.11
CA SER A 33 -15.32 12.63 -1.78
C SER A 33 -14.28 13.48 -1.05
N TYR A 34 -13.00 13.09 -1.10
CA TYR A 34 -11.89 13.89 -0.57
C TYR A 34 -11.77 15.24 -1.30
N THR A 35 -11.75 15.22 -2.64
CA THR A 35 -11.60 16.44 -3.46
C THR A 35 -12.73 17.44 -3.20
N LEU A 36 -13.98 16.97 -3.17
CA LEU A 36 -15.13 17.82 -2.89
C LEU A 36 -15.13 18.36 -1.47
N ALA A 37 -14.82 17.53 -0.47
CA ALA A 37 -14.67 17.99 0.91
C ALA A 37 -13.57 19.07 1.03
N ARG A 38 -12.42 18.86 0.38
CA ARG A 38 -11.30 19.80 0.38
C ARG A 38 -11.60 21.11 -0.34
N SER A 39 -12.51 21.09 -1.31
CA SER A 39 -13.03 22.27 -2.04
C SER A 39 -14.14 23.03 -1.30
N GLY A 40 -14.55 22.57 -0.11
CA GLY A 40 -15.63 23.15 0.69
C GLY A 40 -17.03 22.80 0.20
N SER A 41 -17.19 21.78 -0.64
CA SER A 41 -18.51 21.30 -1.08
C SER A 41 -19.18 20.49 0.03
N SER A 42 -20.45 20.75 0.29
CA SER A 42 -21.28 19.96 1.21
C SER A 42 -21.56 18.54 0.69
N VAL A 43 -21.36 18.30 -0.62
CA VAL A 43 -21.63 17.01 -1.25
C VAL A 43 -20.52 15.99 -1.01
N GLY A 44 -19.30 16.45 -0.64
CA GLY A 44 -18.18 15.56 -0.36
C GLY A 44 -18.48 14.53 0.74
N GLY A 45 -19.17 14.96 1.81
CA GLY A 45 -19.60 14.07 2.89
C GLY A 45 -20.63 13.02 2.43
N VAL A 46 -21.53 13.38 1.51
CA VAL A 46 -22.54 12.45 0.97
C VAL A 46 -21.89 11.31 0.19
N LEU A 47 -20.91 11.62 -0.65
CA LEU A 47 -20.11 10.61 -1.36
C LEU A 47 -19.32 9.74 -0.39
N PHE A 48 -18.76 10.35 0.64
CA PHE A 48 -18.03 9.62 1.68
C PHE A 48 -18.93 8.64 2.44
N THR A 49 -20.16 9.04 2.79
CA THR A 49 -21.13 8.11 3.41
C THR A 49 -21.41 6.91 2.50
N ARG A 50 -21.50 7.11 1.18
CA ARG A 50 -21.64 6.00 0.22
C ARG A 50 -20.40 5.11 0.21
N LEU A 51 -19.20 5.68 0.20
CA LEU A 51 -17.95 4.93 0.33
C LEU A 51 -17.93 4.11 1.64
N ASP A 52 -18.35 4.70 2.75
CA ASP A 52 -18.36 4.05 4.07
C ASP A 52 -19.32 2.83 4.12
N THR A 53 -20.32 2.75 3.22
CA THR A 53 -21.15 1.53 3.09
C THR A 53 -20.39 0.34 2.49
N MET A 54 -19.24 0.58 1.86
CA MET A 54 -18.40 -0.44 1.21
C MET A 54 -17.16 -0.78 2.05
N VAL A 55 -17.12 -0.34 3.30
CA VAL A 55 -15.98 -0.57 4.20
C VAL A 55 -15.90 -2.05 4.60
N VAL A 56 -14.69 -2.58 4.61
CA VAL A 56 -14.38 -3.85 5.26
C VAL A 56 -13.75 -3.54 6.61
N VAL A 57 -14.32 -4.16 7.66
CA VAL A 57 -13.82 -4.07 9.03
C VAL A 57 -13.34 -5.45 9.44
N GLU A 58 -12.04 -5.58 9.65
CA GLU A 58 -11.39 -6.80 10.12
C GLU A 58 -10.59 -6.45 11.38
N ASP A 59 -10.87 -7.14 12.47
CA ASP A 59 -10.36 -6.83 13.81
C ASP A 59 -10.64 -5.36 14.20
N ASP A 60 -9.59 -4.55 14.31
CA ASP A 60 -9.61 -3.12 14.63
C ASP A 60 -9.14 -2.23 13.46
N LYS A 61 -9.20 -2.78 12.24
CA LYS A 61 -8.74 -2.17 11.00
C LYS A 61 -9.90 -1.89 10.06
N LYS A 62 -9.80 -0.79 9.31
CA LYS A 62 -10.76 -0.40 8.26
C LYS A 62 -10.05 -0.20 6.94
N PHE A 63 -10.63 -0.74 5.88
CA PHE A 63 -10.16 -0.53 4.52
C PHE A 63 -11.28 -0.72 3.50
N TRP A 64 -10.99 -0.41 2.24
CA TRP A 64 -11.94 -0.47 1.15
C TRP A 64 -11.30 -1.20 -0.03
N PRO A 65 -11.72 -2.43 -0.31
CA PRO A 65 -11.16 -3.20 -1.40
C PRO A 65 -11.69 -2.65 -2.73
N SER A 66 -10.79 -2.35 -3.65
CA SER A 66 -11.06 -1.86 -5.00
C SER A 66 -11.68 -2.93 -5.91
N ARG A 67 -11.49 -4.20 -5.56
CA ARG A 67 -12.11 -5.36 -6.20
C ARG A 67 -12.70 -6.26 -5.13
N PRO A 68 -13.83 -6.95 -5.40
CA PRO A 68 -14.33 -7.96 -4.47
C PRO A 68 -13.19 -8.92 -4.14
N SER A 69 -12.89 -9.04 -2.86
CA SER A 69 -11.82 -9.88 -2.37
C SER A 69 -12.10 -11.33 -2.80
N HIS A 70 -11.25 -11.92 -3.63
CA HIS A 70 -11.24 -13.37 -3.85
C HIS A 70 -10.66 -14.11 -2.63
N ILE A 71 -10.93 -13.62 -1.41
CA ILE A 71 -10.45 -14.19 -0.14
C ILE A 71 -10.92 -15.64 0.02
N ASN A 72 -11.95 -16.05 -0.73
CA ASN A 72 -12.55 -17.38 -0.63
C ASN A 72 -12.03 -18.43 -1.62
N GLU A 73 -11.08 -18.12 -2.52
CA GLU A 73 -10.68 -19.07 -3.58
C GLU A 73 -9.40 -19.86 -3.34
N ARG A 74 -8.62 -19.59 -2.28
CA ARG A 74 -7.30 -20.22 -2.11
C ARG A 74 -7.19 -21.05 -0.85
N ASN A 75 -6.86 -22.32 -1.03
CA ASN A 75 -6.77 -23.31 0.02
C ASN A 75 -5.58 -22.99 0.96
N PRO A 76 -5.81 -22.69 2.25
CA PRO A 76 -4.75 -22.40 3.21
C PRO A 76 -3.75 -23.55 3.39
N LEU A 77 -4.12 -24.77 2.97
CA LEU A 77 -3.29 -25.98 3.08
C LEU A 77 -2.20 -26.09 1.99
N THR A 78 -2.33 -25.41 0.85
CA THR A 78 -1.36 -25.51 -0.26
C THR A 78 -0.32 -24.39 -0.23
N THR A 79 -0.63 -23.23 0.35
CA THR A 79 0.30 -22.08 0.45
C THR A 79 0.27 -21.41 1.84
N PRO A 80 0.76 -22.08 2.90
CA PRO A 80 0.73 -21.54 4.26
C PRO A 80 1.46 -20.20 4.42
N TRP A 81 2.52 -19.99 3.64
CA TRP A 81 3.32 -18.76 3.66
C TRP A 81 2.56 -17.57 3.06
N PHE A 82 1.71 -17.80 2.06
CA PHE A 82 1.07 -16.76 1.24
C PHE A 82 0.13 -15.85 2.06
N LYS A 83 -0.57 -16.40 3.05
CA LYS A 83 -1.47 -15.63 3.93
C LYS A 83 -0.72 -14.55 4.74
N PHE A 84 0.58 -14.72 4.98
CA PHE A 84 1.41 -13.75 5.69
C PHE A 84 1.99 -12.65 4.78
N TYR A 85 1.90 -12.80 3.45
CA TYR A 85 2.47 -11.87 2.46
C TYR A 85 1.45 -11.26 1.51
N GLU A 86 0.17 -11.62 1.60
CA GLU A 86 -0.88 -10.99 0.80
C GLU A 86 -1.07 -9.54 1.25
N LYS A 87 -0.30 -8.65 0.62
CA LYS A 87 -0.48 -7.21 0.73
C LYS A 87 -1.63 -6.80 -0.17
N SER A 88 -2.47 -5.91 0.34
CA SER A 88 -3.59 -5.35 -0.42
C SER A 88 -3.09 -4.63 -1.66
N SER A 89 -3.94 -4.48 -2.67
CA SER A 89 -3.51 -3.86 -3.93
C SER A 89 -3.11 -2.39 -3.71
N PRO A 90 -2.23 -1.82 -4.55
CA PRO A 90 -1.89 -0.40 -4.49
C PRO A 90 -3.12 0.51 -4.50
N LEU A 91 -4.18 0.09 -5.21
CA LEU A 91 -5.43 0.84 -5.29
C LEU A 91 -6.16 0.87 -3.95
N ASP A 92 -6.18 -0.24 -3.20
CA ASP A 92 -6.80 -0.30 -1.87
C ASP A 92 -6.09 0.64 -0.88
N ILE A 93 -4.76 0.73 -0.99
CA ILE A 93 -3.93 1.63 -0.18
C ILE A 93 -4.26 3.10 -0.51
N GLU A 94 -4.38 3.44 -1.79
CA GLU A 94 -4.74 4.79 -2.21
C GLU A 94 -6.15 5.19 -1.75
N ILE A 95 -7.12 4.28 -1.86
CA ILE A 95 -8.50 4.48 -1.37
C ILE A 95 -8.51 4.76 0.13
N ALA A 96 -7.84 3.91 0.92
CA ALA A 96 -7.75 4.07 2.36
C ALA A 96 -7.06 5.39 2.74
N ALA A 97 -6.04 5.82 2.00
CA ALA A 97 -5.37 7.08 2.22
C ALA A 97 -6.29 8.30 1.97
N TYR A 98 -7.06 8.31 0.87
CA TYR A 98 -8.10 9.34 0.65
C TYR A 98 -9.14 9.35 1.77
N ALA A 99 -9.57 8.17 2.23
CA ALA A 99 -10.53 8.08 3.31
C ALA A 99 -9.97 8.61 4.65
N LEU A 100 -8.71 8.32 4.96
CA LEU A 100 -8.03 8.87 6.13
C LEU A 100 -7.93 10.40 6.04
N LEU A 101 -7.55 10.95 4.90
CA LEU A 101 -7.52 12.40 4.65
C LEU A 101 -8.91 13.03 4.81
N HIS A 102 -9.97 12.36 4.37
CA HIS A 102 -11.35 12.82 4.58
C HIS A 102 -11.71 12.87 6.09
N TYR A 103 -11.37 11.83 6.86
CA TYR A 103 -11.59 11.84 8.32
C TYR A 103 -10.80 12.96 9.02
N ILE A 104 -9.56 13.22 8.61
CA ILE A 104 -8.75 14.35 9.12
C ILE A 104 -9.45 15.68 8.82
N GLY A 105 -9.84 15.90 7.56
CA GLY A 105 -10.49 17.13 7.12
C GLY A 105 -11.83 17.41 7.82
N THR A 106 -12.56 16.37 8.20
CA THR A 106 -13.83 16.46 8.94
C THR A 106 -13.66 16.40 10.47
N ARG A 107 -12.42 16.34 10.98
CA ARG A 107 -12.08 16.21 12.40
C ARG A 107 -12.64 14.96 13.08
N ASN A 108 -12.98 13.92 12.32
CA ASN A 108 -13.43 12.64 12.86
C ASN A 108 -12.25 11.70 13.11
N ILE A 109 -11.40 12.08 14.05
CA ILE A 109 -10.10 11.43 14.29
C ILE A 109 -10.30 10.00 14.78
N ALA A 110 -11.25 9.76 15.68
CA ALA A 110 -11.56 8.43 16.19
C ALA A 110 -11.89 7.42 15.08
N SER A 111 -12.59 7.84 14.02
CA SER A 111 -12.92 6.96 12.89
C SER A 111 -11.75 6.73 11.93
N GLY A 112 -10.74 7.61 11.94
CA GLY A 112 -9.52 7.47 11.15
C GLY A 112 -8.50 6.50 11.75
N LEU A 113 -8.51 6.28 13.07
CA LEU A 113 -7.54 5.39 13.73
C LEU A 113 -7.52 3.96 13.16
N PRO A 114 -8.67 3.28 12.92
CA PRO A 114 -8.68 1.97 12.28
C PRO A 114 -8.07 1.96 10.87
N VAL A 115 -8.24 3.05 10.11
CA VAL A 115 -7.66 3.19 8.77
C VAL A 115 -6.14 3.37 8.86
N LEU A 116 -5.66 4.18 9.82
CA LEU A 116 -4.24 4.34 10.09
C LEU A 116 -3.59 3.00 10.48
N LYS A 117 -4.24 2.22 11.36
CA LYS A 117 -3.76 0.89 11.76
C LYS A 117 -3.65 -0.05 10.56
N TRP A 118 -4.65 -0.02 9.68
CA TRP A 118 -4.62 -0.81 8.46
C TRP A 118 -3.47 -0.40 7.54
N LEU A 119 -3.36 0.89 7.19
CA LEU A 119 -2.27 1.42 6.35
C LEU A 119 -0.90 1.09 6.93
N THR A 120 -0.74 1.20 8.26
CA THR A 120 0.50 0.85 8.95
C THR A 120 0.87 -0.62 8.74
N SER A 121 -0.11 -1.53 8.73
CA SER A 121 0.13 -2.96 8.47
C SER A 121 0.45 -3.28 7.01
N GLN A 122 0.18 -2.37 6.07
CA GLN A 122 0.50 -2.55 4.64
C GLN A 122 1.90 -2.03 4.25
N ARG A 123 2.61 -1.35 5.16
CA ARG A 123 3.95 -0.78 4.88
C ARG A 123 5.00 -1.86 4.60
N ASN A 124 5.90 -1.59 3.66
CA ASN A 124 7.09 -2.41 3.40
C ASN A 124 8.24 -2.06 4.38
N ALA A 125 9.32 -2.86 4.37
CA ALA A 125 10.48 -2.68 5.26
C ALA A 125 11.20 -1.33 5.10
N ASN A 126 11.07 -0.71 3.93
CA ASN A 126 11.67 0.57 3.61
C ASN A 126 10.76 1.76 3.96
N GLY A 127 9.59 1.47 4.56
CA GLY A 127 8.63 2.46 5.02
C GLY A 127 7.65 2.97 3.96
N GLY A 128 7.71 2.47 2.72
CA GLY A 128 6.79 2.79 1.61
C GLY A 128 5.76 1.70 1.34
N PHE A 129 5.14 1.76 0.16
CA PHE A 129 4.10 0.81 -0.30
C PHE A 129 4.47 0.19 -1.65
N GLN A 130 3.51 -0.29 -2.43
CA GLN A 130 3.77 -1.11 -3.63
C GLN A 130 3.94 -0.28 -4.90
N SER A 131 3.32 0.90 -4.98
CA SER A 131 3.41 1.81 -6.13
C SER A 131 3.96 3.18 -5.68
N THR A 132 3.91 4.16 -6.58
CA THR A 132 4.30 5.55 -6.27
C THR A 132 3.13 6.35 -5.70
N GLN A 133 1.93 6.26 -6.30
CA GLN A 133 0.77 7.08 -5.90
C GLN A 133 0.25 6.70 -4.52
N ASP A 134 0.09 5.41 -4.26
CA ASP A 134 -0.27 4.86 -2.95
C ASP A 134 0.76 5.29 -1.88
N THR A 135 2.06 5.25 -2.20
CA THR A 135 3.12 5.63 -1.27
C THR A 135 3.05 7.10 -0.91
N VAL A 136 2.96 8.00 -1.89
CA VAL A 136 2.90 9.44 -1.63
C VAL A 136 1.66 9.78 -0.82
N LEU A 137 0.48 9.27 -1.24
CA LEU A 137 -0.78 9.63 -0.62
C LEU A 137 -0.92 9.03 0.79
N ALA A 138 -0.54 7.76 0.99
CA ALA A 138 -0.59 7.13 2.29
C ALA A 138 0.38 7.80 3.27
N LEU A 139 1.61 8.10 2.85
CA LEU A 139 2.56 8.81 3.72
C LEU A 139 2.08 10.21 4.07
N GLN A 140 1.45 10.93 3.13
CA GLN A 140 0.82 12.22 3.42
C GLN A 140 -0.28 12.05 4.48
N ALA A 141 -1.24 11.16 4.26
CA ALA A 141 -2.36 10.93 5.15
C ALA A 141 -1.92 10.52 6.56
N MET A 142 -0.96 9.58 6.65
CA MET A 142 -0.40 9.12 7.91
C MET A 142 0.38 10.22 8.64
N SER A 143 1.13 11.05 7.91
CA SER A 143 1.88 12.16 8.51
C SER A 143 0.95 13.25 9.03
N GLU A 144 -0.07 13.64 8.24
CA GLU A 144 -1.09 14.60 8.67
C GLU A 144 -1.82 14.08 9.91
N TYR A 145 -2.22 12.81 9.93
CA TYR A 145 -2.83 12.19 11.12
C TYR A 145 -1.87 12.18 12.31
N GLY A 146 -0.58 11.90 12.07
CA GLY A 146 0.48 11.91 13.08
C GLY A 146 0.61 13.24 13.81
N THR A 147 0.39 14.37 13.14
CA THR A 147 0.42 15.71 13.76
C THR A 147 -0.66 15.93 14.82
N LEU A 148 -1.72 15.12 14.80
CA LEU A 148 -2.82 15.20 15.76
C LEU A 148 -2.50 14.49 17.07
N PHE A 149 -1.44 13.67 17.10
CA PHE A 149 -0.94 13.08 18.33
C PHE A 149 0.07 14.01 18.98
N SER A 150 -0.33 14.58 20.11
CA SER A 150 0.55 15.30 21.03
C SER A 150 0.64 14.51 22.34
N GLY A 151 1.79 13.93 22.63
CA GLY A 151 2.02 13.23 23.90
C GLY A 151 3.49 12.87 24.07
N ASP A 152 3.95 12.89 25.32
CA ASP A 152 5.28 12.40 25.68
C ASP A 152 5.40 10.92 25.29
N LEU A 153 6.47 10.59 24.56
CA LEU A 153 6.78 9.22 24.16
C LEU A 153 7.74 8.62 25.18
N ASP A 154 7.19 7.87 26.12
CA ASP A 154 7.93 7.07 27.09
C ASP A 154 7.54 5.60 26.92
N VAL A 155 7.89 5.03 25.77
CA VAL A 155 7.64 3.61 25.47
C VAL A 155 8.97 2.88 25.44
N LEU A 156 9.15 1.94 26.37
CA LEU A 156 10.23 0.97 26.36
C LEU A 156 9.80 -0.25 25.55
N LEU A 157 10.41 -0.44 24.38
CA LEU A 157 10.29 -1.68 23.62
C LEU A 157 11.42 -2.63 24.01
N ASP A 158 11.11 -3.91 24.17
CA ASP A 158 12.08 -4.99 24.24
C ASP A 158 11.72 -6.06 23.20
N VAL A 159 12.73 -6.47 22.43
CA VAL A 159 12.61 -7.43 21.33
C VAL A 159 13.54 -8.59 21.63
N THR A 160 12.95 -9.77 21.82
CA THR A 160 13.65 -11.00 22.18
C THR A 160 13.42 -12.07 21.13
N THR A 161 14.48 -12.82 20.81
CA THR A 161 14.47 -13.94 19.86
C THR A 161 15.35 -15.06 20.41
N TYR A 162 15.28 -16.26 19.81
CA TYR A 162 15.97 -17.47 20.28
C TYR A 162 17.48 -17.29 20.59
N ASN A 163 18.18 -16.37 19.91
CA ASN A 163 19.63 -16.12 20.07
C ASN A 163 20.00 -14.66 20.40
N PHE A 164 19.02 -13.79 20.70
CA PHE A 164 19.31 -12.39 21.02
C PHE A 164 18.33 -11.83 22.04
N THR A 165 18.89 -11.17 23.05
CA THR A 165 18.17 -10.39 24.05
C THR A 165 18.67 -8.95 23.99
N HIS A 166 17.72 -8.02 24.12
CA HIS A 166 17.87 -6.60 24.41
C HIS A 166 18.01 -5.61 23.25
N SER A 167 16.88 -4.96 22.96
CA SER A 167 16.84 -3.66 22.28
C SER A 167 16.03 -2.68 23.13
N ASN A 168 16.54 -2.20 24.27
CA ASN A 168 15.84 -1.17 25.02
C ASN A 168 15.71 0.11 24.17
N CYS A 169 14.50 0.37 23.71
CA CYS A 169 14.18 1.58 22.98
C CYS A 169 13.63 2.61 23.96
N THR A 170 14.40 3.64 24.31
CA THR A 170 13.87 4.85 24.97
C THR A 170 14.07 6.03 24.04
N GLU A 171 13.15 7.01 24.07
CA GLU A 171 13.24 8.33 23.41
C GLU A 171 13.99 8.36 22.05
N ASN A 172 13.27 8.19 20.93
CA ASN A 172 13.80 8.39 19.56
C ASN A 172 15.06 7.57 19.20
N ARG A 173 15.48 6.59 20.01
CA ARG A 173 16.79 5.92 19.86
C ARG A 173 16.76 4.59 19.10
N CYS A 174 15.59 4.20 18.60
CA CYS A 174 15.39 2.98 17.79
C CYS A 174 14.91 3.27 16.36
N ILE A 175 15.50 4.26 15.71
CA ILE A 175 15.08 4.71 14.35
C ILE A 175 15.60 3.77 13.23
N GLY A 176 16.46 2.79 13.53
CA GLY A 176 17.11 1.94 12.53
C GLY A 176 16.56 0.51 12.46
N PRO A 177 16.38 -0.08 11.26
CA PRO A 177 16.07 -1.49 11.13
C PRO A 177 17.24 -2.35 11.63
N LYS A 178 16.93 -3.40 12.41
CA LYS A 178 17.89 -4.44 12.78
C LYS A 178 17.70 -5.64 11.85
N VAL A 179 18.74 -5.99 11.10
CA VAL A 179 18.69 -7.10 10.14
C VAL A 179 19.38 -8.32 10.71
N TYR A 180 18.68 -9.45 10.70
CA TYR A 180 19.21 -10.74 11.12
C TYR A 180 19.27 -11.71 9.95
N ARG A 181 20.34 -12.50 9.88
CA ARG A 181 20.53 -13.55 8.87
C ARG A 181 20.53 -14.90 9.57
N GLY A 182 19.65 -15.80 9.14
CA GLY A 182 19.44 -17.11 9.74
C GLY A 182 17.96 -17.39 9.98
N ILE A 183 17.66 -18.59 10.48
CA ILE A 183 16.29 -19.00 10.79
C ILE A 183 15.91 -18.46 12.16
N VAL A 184 14.93 -17.56 12.20
CA VAL A 184 14.35 -17.01 13.43
C VAL A 184 12.92 -17.53 13.55
N PRO A 185 12.66 -18.54 14.39
CA PRO A 185 11.34 -19.17 14.47
C PRO A 185 10.30 -18.30 15.16
N GLU A 186 10.72 -17.43 16.09
CA GLU A 186 9.83 -16.60 16.90
C GLU A 186 10.50 -15.27 17.25
N VAL A 187 9.68 -14.21 17.28
CA VAL A 187 10.07 -12.86 17.70
C VAL A 187 9.06 -12.35 18.72
N ASN A 188 9.53 -12.12 19.94
CA ASN A 188 8.71 -11.61 21.04
C ASN A 188 9.00 -10.13 21.23
N ILE A 189 7.94 -9.31 21.11
CA ILE A 189 8.00 -7.86 21.29
C ILE A 189 7.16 -7.52 22.51
N THR A 190 7.79 -6.94 23.52
CA THR A 190 7.10 -6.40 24.70
C THR A 190 7.25 -4.88 24.73
N ALA A 191 6.20 -4.20 25.16
CA ALA A 191 6.16 -2.75 25.23
C ALA A 191 5.66 -2.34 26.62
N THR A 192 6.37 -1.42 27.27
CA THR A 192 5.99 -0.87 28.57
C THR A 192 6.09 0.65 28.57
N GLY A 193 5.31 1.33 29.41
CA GLY A 193 5.30 2.79 29.51
C GLY A 193 4.08 3.45 28.85
N LYS A 194 4.23 4.71 28.41
CA LYS A 194 3.15 5.57 27.90
C LYS A 194 3.53 6.17 26.55
N GLY A 195 2.66 6.00 25.56
CA GLY A 195 2.81 6.58 24.23
C GLY A 195 2.34 5.62 23.14
N THR A 196 2.74 5.90 21.90
CA THR A 196 2.47 5.02 20.75
C THR A 196 3.77 4.74 20.02
N ALA A 197 4.09 3.47 19.84
CA ALA A 197 5.28 3.03 19.12
C ALA A 197 4.87 2.12 17.95
N LEU A 198 5.61 2.20 16.85
CA LEU A 198 5.48 1.31 15.71
C LEU A 198 6.62 0.30 15.73
N ALA A 199 6.29 -0.99 15.87
CA ALA A 199 7.21 -2.08 15.64
C ALA A 199 6.84 -2.79 14.35
N GLN A 200 7.83 -3.01 13.47
CA GLN A 200 7.63 -3.67 12.18
C GLN A 200 8.64 -4.81 12.04
N VAL A 201 8.14 -6.00 11.70
CA VAL A 201 8.95 -7.18 11.42
C VAL A 201 8.82 -7.49 9.95
N HIS A 202 9.95 -7.66 9.27
CA HIS A 202 10.00 -8.04 7.87
C HIS A 202 10.84 -9.30 7.71
N VAL A 203 10.35 -10.24 6.92
CA VAL A 203 11.00 -11.52 6.66
C VAL A 203 11.20 -11.66 5.16
N SER A 204 12.38 -12.12 4.76
CA SER A 204 12.75 -12.38 3.37
C SER A 204 13.37 -13.76 3.26
N PHE A 205 12.88 -14.56 2.33
CA PHE A 205 13.39 -15.89 2.01
C PHE A 205 13.25 -16.17 0.52
N SER A 206 14.01 -17.14 0.02
CA SER A 206 13.94 -17.60 -1.36
C SER A 206 12.91 -18.70 -1.49
N VAL A 207 12.11 -18.64 -2.56
CA VAL A 207 11.17 -19.68 -2.99
C VAL A 207 11.59 -20.19 -4.36
N GLU A 208 11.24 -21.43 -4.67
CA GLU A 208 11.55 -22.06 -5.96
C GLU A 208 10.65 -21.54 -7.08
N GLU A 209 9.36 -21.35 -6.79
CA GLU A 209 8.39 -20.77 -7.72
C GLU A 209 7.48 -19.80 -6.97
N GLU A 210 7.23 -18.64 -7.57
CA GLU A 210 6.33 -17.64 -7.03
C GLU A 210 4.92 -17.85 -7.61
N GLU A 211 3.97 -18.26 -6.76
CA GLU A 211 2.56 -18.31 -7.16
C GLU A 211 2.05 -16.89 -7.42
N SER A 212 1.82 -16.57 -8.70
CA SER A 212 1.40 -15.24 -9.14
C SER A 212 0.07 -15.29 -9.88
N ASN A 213 -0.85 -14.38 -9.51
CA ASN A 213 -2.07 -14.15 -10.30
C ASN A 213 -1.72 -13.26 -11.49
N ASN A 214 -1.20 -13.87 -12.55
CA ASN A 214 -0.58 -13.14 -13.64
C ASN A 214 -1.60 -12.39 -14.50
N ALA A 215 -1.67 -11.07 -14.29
CA ALA A 215 -2.43 -10.14 -15.12
C ALA A 215 -1.84 -9.96 -16.54
N TYR A 216 -0.61 -10.46 -16.73
CA TYR A 216 0.08 -10.52 -18.01
C TYR A 216 0.54 -11.95 -18.28
N ASN A 217 0.35 -12.39 -19.52
CA ASN A 217 1.06 -13.55 -20.03
C ASN A 217 2.41 -13.08 -20.57
N VAL A 218 3.50 -13.62 -20.05
CA VAL A 218 4.88 -13.32 -20.45
C VAL A 218 5.49 -14.58 -21.04
N SER A 219 6.02 -14.48 -22.25
CA SER A 219 6.74 -15.57 -22.90
C SER A 219 8.12 -15.10 -23.32
N VAL A 220 9.15 -15.91 -23.02
CA VAL A 220 10.53 -15.65 -23.43
C VAL A 220 10.97 -16.78 -24.37
N ASN A 221 11.32 -16.43 -25.59
CA ASN A 221 11.78 -17.36 -26.62
C ASN A 221 13.27 -17.18 -26.86
N LEU A 222 14.03 -18.26 -26.81
CA LEU A 222 15.43 -18.26 -27.23
C LEU A 222 15.49 -18.27 -28.77
N ILE A 223 15.95 -17.16 -29.36
CA ILE A 223 16.12 -17.07 -30.81
C ILE A 223 17.45 -17.71 -31.22
N ARG A 224 18.53 -17.38 -30.50
CA ARG A 224 19.88 -17.84 -30.84
C ARG A 224 20.78 -17.92 -29.63
N GLU A 225 21.53 -19.01 -29.53
CA GLU A 225 22.58 -19.18 -28.54
C GLU A 225 23.92 -19.47 -29.23
N THR A 226 24.97 -18.81 -28.76
CA THR A 226 26.36 -19.04 -29.15
C THR A 226 27.25 -18.98 -27.92
N LEU A 227 28.50 -19.38 -28.04
CA LEU A 227 29.50 -19.26 -26.96
C LEU A 227 29.73 -17.84 -26.45
N ARG A 228 29.27 -16.79 -27.16
CA ARG A 228 29.51 -15.38 -26.81
C ARG A 228 28.25 -14.52 -26.71
N SER A 229 27.10 -15.03 -27.13
CA SER A 229 25.86 -14.24 -27.17
C SER A 229 24.64 -15.15 -27.09
N VAL A 230 23.64 -14.68 -26.35
CA VAL A 230 22.29 -15.25 -26.29
C VAL A 230 21.34 -14.16 -26.76
N VAL A 231 20.46 -14.49 -27.70
CA VAL A 231 19.42 -13.60 -28.23
C VAL A 231 18.07 -14.17 -27.83
N VAL A 232 17.31 -13.39 -27.09
CA VAL A 232 15.96 -13.74 -26.62
C VAL A 232 14.93 -12.76 -27.15
N GLU A 233 13.73 -13.25 -27.41
CA GLU A 233 12.55 -12.44 -27.68
C GLU A 233 11.59 -12.56 -26.50
N THR A 234 11.19 -11.43 -25.93
CA THR A 234 10.23 -11.39 -24.84
C THR A 234 8.94 -10.76 -25.33
N CYS A 235 7.84 -11.51 -25.21
CA CYS A 235 6.50 -11.04 -25.56
C CYS A 235 5.64 -10.95 -24.30
N VAL A 236 4.86 -9.88 -24.18
CA VAL A 236 3.99 -9.61 -23.04
C VAL A 236 2.58 -9.30 -23.54
N ARG A 237 1.57 -9.93 -22.94
CA ARG A 237 0.16 -9.73 -23.30
C ARG A 237 -0.71 -9.54 -22.06
N TRP A 238 -1.46 -8.44 -22.01
CA TRP A 238 -2.49 -8.22 -20.99
C TRP A 238 -3.62 -9.26 -21.11
N THR A 239 -4.02 -9.86 -19.99
CA THR A 239 -5.00 -10.95 -19.95
C THR A 239 -6.33 -10.57 -19.30
N LEU A 240 -6.38 -9.47 -18.56
CA LEU A 240 -7.60 -9.02 -17.88
C LEU A 240 -8.49 -8.14 -18.78
N PRO A 241 -9.77 -7.93 -18.41
CA PRO A 241 -10.63 -6.98 -19.13
C PRO A 241 -10.07 -5.55 -19.15
N GLY A 242 -10.37 -4.82 -20.22
CA GLY A 242 -9.95 -3.43 -20.39
C GLY A 242 -8.54 -3.30 -20.95
N ILE A 243 -7.94 -2.13 -20.71
CA ILE A 243 -6.61 -1.76 -21.20
C ILE A 243 -5.68 -1.65 -19.99
N SER A 244 -4.46 -2.18 -20.12
CA SER A 244 -3.42 -1.98 -19.11
C SER A 244 -3.06 -0.50 -18.94
N GLY A 245 -2.68 -0.12 -17.72
CA GLY A 245 -2.03 1.17 -17.48
C GLY A 245 -0.58 1.19 -17.98
N MET A 246 0.20 2.15 -17.46
CA MET A 246 1.65 2.18 -17.66
C MET A 246 2.27 0.86 -17.16
N THR A 247 3.12 0.25 -17.98
CA THR A 247 3.71 -1.06 -17.73
C THR A 247 5.22 -1.00 -17.88
N VAL A 248 5.93 -1.66 -16.97
CA VAL A 248 7.40 -1.81 -16.99
C VAL A 248 7.70 -3.29 -17.14
N ILE A 249 8.65 -3.62 -18.02
CA ILE A 249 9.17 -4.97 -18.18
C ILE A 249 10.58 -5.00 -17.59
N GLU A 250 10.78 -5.80 -16.55
CA GLU A 250 12.07 -6.05 -15.96
C GLU A 250 12.59 -7.42 -16.40
N MET A 251 13.79 -7.47 -16.95
CA MET A 251 14.43 -8.71 -17.37
C MET A 251 15.72 -8.92 -16.59
N GLY A 252 15.71 -9.94 -15.73
CA GLY A 252 16.93 -10.41 -15.08
C GLY A 252 17.86 -11.06 -16.09
N LEU A 253 19.12 -10.63 -16.12
CA LEU A 253 20.14 -11.26 -16.96
C LEU A 253 20.81 -12.42 -16.21
N PRO A 254 21.12 -13.54 -16.88
CA PRO A 254 21.93 -14.58 -16.30
C PRO A 254 23.32 -14.05 -15.88
N THR A 255 23.87 -14.63 -14.82
CA THR A 255 25.19 -14.24 -14.30
C THR A 255 26.26 -14.33 -15.39
N GLY A 256 27.07 -13.28 -15.54
CA GLY A 256 28.14 -13.20 -16.54
C GLY A 256 27.72 -12.66 -17.91
N PHE A 257 26.43 -12.36 -18.10
CA PHE A 257 25.93 -11.71 -19.31
C PHE A 257 25.68 -10.21 -19.07
N LYS A 258 25.74 -9.43 -20.16
CA LYS A 258 25.33 -8.02 -20.19
C LYS A 258 24.40 -7.81 -21.38
N ALA A 259 23.47 -6.86 -21.25
CA ALA A 259 22.64 -6.45 -22.36
C ALA A 259 23.52 -5.83 -23.47
N ALA A 260 23.23 -6.18 -24.72
CA ALA A 260 23.73 -5.45 -25.88
C ALA A 260 22.75 -4.30 -26.14
N PHE A 261 23.21 -3.05 -26.06
CA PHE A 261 22.35 -1.87 -26.20
C PHE A 261 22.21 -1.38 -27.66
N ASP A 262 22.88 -2.05 -28.60
CA ASP A 262 22.99 -1.64 -30.00
C ASP A 262 22.21 -2.57 -30.96
N SER A 263 21.23 -3.32 -30.44
CA SER A 263 20.44 -4.31 -31.18
C SER A 263 19.04 -3.83 -31.52
#